data_AF-A0A1F4QFE2-F1
#
_entry.id   AF-A0A1F4QFE2-F1
#
_cell.length_a   1.000
_cell.length_b   1.000
_cell.length_c   1.000
_cell.angle_alpha   90.00
_cell.angle_beta   90.00
_cell.angle_gamma   90.00
#
_symmetry.space_group_name_H-M   'P 1'
#
loop_
_entity.id
_entity.type
_entity.pdbx_description
1 polymer ?
#
loop_
_entity_poly.entity_id
_entity_poly.type
_entity_poly.pdbx_seq_one_letter_code
_entity_poly.pdbx_strand_id
1 'polypeptide(L)' 'MGFEEIVAVEWKSFGLGDLTRYPLFTKEFLAFLKKIMPPHRHEELVFSIVVTARKPREAAAA' A
#
# COMPACT_ATOMS: atom_id res chain seq x y z
N MET A 1 7.99 16.12 13.49
CA MET A 1 7.67 16.73 12.17
C MET A 1 6.74 15.77 11.45
N GLY A 2 5.60 16.25 10.95
CA GLY A 2 4.58 15.44 10.28
C GLY A 2 4.21 16.02 8.92
N PHE A 3 3.07 15.60 8.37
CA PHE A 3 2.43 16.19 7.20
C PHE A 3 1.03 16.68 7.60
N GLU A 4 0.57 17.74 6.95
CA GLU A 4 -0.75 18.36 7.12
C GLU A 4 -1.56 18.24 5.83
N GLU A 5 -2.87 18.49 5.91
CA GLU A 5 -3.78 18.48 4.74
C GLU A 5 -3.67 17.17 3.92
N ILE A 6 -3.60 16.02 4.62
CA ILE A 6 -3.47 14.71 3.97
C ILE A 6 -4.78 14.32 3.30
N VAL A 7 -4.76 14.14 1.98
CA VAL A 7 -5.93 13.75 1.18
C VAL A 7 -5.60 12.50 0.38
N ALA A 8 -6.47 11.49 0.46
CA ALA A 8 -6.38 10.32 -0.40
C ALA A 8 -6.84 10.68 -1.82
N VAL A 9 -5.97 10.48 -2.80
CA VAL A 9 -6.22 10.83 -4.21
C VAL A 9 -6.51 9.62 -5.08
N GLU A 10 -6.03 8.44 -4.69
CA GLU A 10 -6.27 7.21 -5.44
C GLU A 10 -6.33 6.00 -4.50
N TRP A 11 -7.27 5.11 -4.79
CA TRP A 11 -7.39 3.79 -4.15
C TRP A 11 -7.28 2.74 -5.24
N LYS A 12 -6.34 1.82 -5.08
CA LYS A 12 -6.10 0.76 -6.05
C LYS A 12 -6.08 -0.59 -5.36
N SER A 13 -6.87 -1.53 -5.87
CA SER A 13 -6.81 -2.94 -5.44
C SER A 13 -5.40 -3.46 -5.64
N PHE A 14 -4.89 -4.17 -4.64
CA PHE A 14 -3.53 -4.64 -4.59
C PHE A 14 -3.53 -6.12 -4.22
N GLY A 15 -3.00 -6.94 -5.12
CA GLY A 15 -3.12 -8.40 -5.07
C GLY A 15 -1.79 -9.13 -4.95
N LEU A 16 -1.86 -10.46 -4.98
CA LEU A 16 -0.70 -11.36 -4.96
C LEU A 16 0.27 -11.07 -6.12
N GLY A 17 -0.25 -10.67 -7.28
CA GLY A 17 0.57 -10.29 -8.43
C GLY A 17 1.43 -9.07 -8.13
N ASP A 18 0.88 -8.07 -7.46
CA ASP A 18 1.59 -6.83 -7.12
C ASP A 18 2.63 -7.05 -6.01
N LEU A 19 2.36 -7.97 -5.06
CA LEU A 19 3.30 -8.34 -4.01
C LEU A 19 4.62 -8.90 -4.54
N THR A 20 4.65 -9.47 -5.75
CA THR A 20 5.88 -9.99 -6.37
C THR A 20 6.99 -8.94 -6.53
N ARG A 21 6.63 -7.65 -6.52
CA ARG A 21 7.55 -6.52 -6.67
C ARG A 21 8.29 -6.17 -5.37
N TYR A 22 7.86 -6.73 -4.24
CA TYR A 22 8.34 -6.38 -2.92
C TYR A 22 9.24 -7.49 -2.36
N PRO A 23 10.51 -7.19 -2.00
CA PRO A 23 11.46 -8.20 -1.55
C PRO A 23 11.04 -9.01 -0.33
N LEU A 24 10.14 -8.47 0.50
CA LEU A 24 9.58 -9.14 1.68
C LEU A 24 8.70 -10.35 1.32
N PHE A 25 8.16 -10.40 0.09
CA PHE A 25 7.23 -11.43 -0.36
C PHE A 25 7.94 -12.41 -1.30
N THR A 26 8.58 -13.41 -0.71
CA THR A 26 9.30 -14.43 -1.49
C THR A 26 8.36 -15.24 -2.38
N LYS A 27 8.92 -15.88 -3.41
CA LYS A 27 8.15 -16.72 -4.34
C LYS A 27 7.49 -17.89 -3.60
N GLU A 28 8.16 -18.48 -2.62
CA GLU A 28 7.67 -19.59 -1.81
C GLU A 28 6.47 -19.15 -0.96
N PHE A 29 6.56 -17.97 -0.34
CA PHE A 29 5.47 -17.41 0.44
C PHE A 29 4.25 -17.08 -0.44
N LEU A 30 4.45 -16.47 -1.60
CA LEU A 30 3.37 -16.19 -2.55
C LEU A 30 2.72 -17.47 -3.09
N ALA A 31 3.52 -18.51 -3.35
CA ALA A 31 3.00 -19.82 -3.77
C ALA A 31 2.18 -20.50 -2.66
N PHE A 32 2.60 -20.35 -1.40
CA PHE A 32 1.81 -20.81 -0.25
C PHE A 32 0.46 -20.07 -0.17
N LEU A 33 0.46 -18.74 -0.25
CA LEU A 33 -0.76 -17.93 -0.22
C LEU A 33 -1.76 -18.32 -1.32
N LYS A 34 -1.29 -18.59 -2.54
CA LYS A 34 -2.15 -19.05 -3.66
C LYS A 34 -2.86 -20.37 -3.36
N LYS A 35 -2.27 -21.26 -2.58
CA LYS A 35 -2.86 -22.57 -2.23
C LYS A 35 -3.94 -22.46 -1.16
N ILE A 36 -3.76 -21.53 -0.21
CA ILE A 36 -4.65 -21.42 0.96
C ILE A 36 -5.80 -20.42 0.74
N MET A 37 -5.64 -19.45 -0.16
CA MET A 37 -6.65 -18.42 -0.39
C MET A 37 -7.54 -18.74 -1.59
N PRO A 38 -8.84 -18.44 -1.51
CA PRO A 38 -9.74 -18.53 -2.67
C PRO A 38 -9.27 -17.64 -3.83
N PRO A 39 -9.37 -18.10 -5.10
CA PRO A 39 -8.89 -17.35 -6.26
C PRO A 39 -9.44 -15.92 -6.38
N HIS A 40 -10.71 -15.70 -6.03
CA HIS A 40 -11.33 -14.38 -6.09
C HIS A 40 -10.68 -13.34 -5.16
N ARG A 41 -9.89 -13.77 -4.16
CA ARG A 41 -9.18 -12.87 -3.25
C ARG A 41 -7.75 -12.57 -3.71
N HIS A 42 -7.26 -13.24 -4.76
CA HIS A 42 -5.86 -13.09 -5.19
C HIS A 42 -5.58 -11.69 -5.75
N GLU A 43 -6.60 -11.01 -6.28
CA GLU A 43 -6.47 -9.68 -6.90
C GLU A 43 -6.80 -8.52 -5.94
N GLU A 44 -7.53 -8.79 -4.85
CA GLU A 44 -7.97 -7.79 -3.88
C GLU A 44 -7.62 -8.21 -2.44
N LEU A 45 -6.33 -8.23 -2.12
CA LEU A 45 -5.88 -8.54 -0.76
C LEU A 45 -5.95 -7.32 0.14
N VAL A 46 -5.44 -6.21 -0.37
CA VAL A 46 -5.34 -4.92 0.31
C VAL A 46 -5.56 -3.79 -0.69
N PHE A 47 -5.67 -2.56 -0.21
CA PHE A 47 -5.70 -1.38 -1.06
C PHE A 47 -4.38 -0.61 -0.93
N SER A 48 -3.81 -0.22 -2.06
CA SER A 48 -2.80 0.84 -2.11
C SER A 48 -3.53 2.18 -2.11
N ILE A 49 -3.13 3.07 -1.21
CA ILE A 49 -3.69 4.42 -1.12
C ILE A 49 -2.57 5.40 -1.48
N VAL A 50 -2.80 6.19 -2.52
CA VAL A 50 -1.93 7.33 -2.83
C VAL A 50 -2.52 8.55 -2.12
N VAL A 51 -1.67 9.24 -1.35
CA VAL A 51 -2.06 10.45 -0.63
C VAL A 51 -1.23 11.64 -1.12
N THR A 52 -1.87 12.80 -1.21
CA THR A 52 -1.17 14.08 -1.26
C THR A 52 -1.17 14.68 0.14
N ALA A 53 -0.09 15.34 0.50
CA ALA A 53 0.03 16.00 1.79
C ALA A 53 1.00 17.18 1.70
N ARG A 54 0.85 18.12 2.63
CA ARG A 54 1.68 19.32 2.72
C ARG A 54 2.64 19.23 3.90
N LYS A 55 3.88 19.73 3.75
CA LYS A 55 4.77 19.91 4.90
C LYS A 55 4.20 21.03 5.79
N PRO A 56 4.14 20.84 7.12
CA PRO A 56 3.83 21.90 8.07
C PRO A 56 4.68 23.12 7.75
N ARG A 57 4.07 24.32 7.71
CA ARG A 57 4.88 25.53 7.81
C ARG A 57 5.60 25.43 9.15
N GLU A 58 6.93 25.48 9.14
CA GLU A 58 7.66 25.76 10.38
C GLU A 58 7.00 27.00 10.97
N ALA A 59 6.47 26.88 12.18
CA ALA A 59 6.03 28.05 12.93
C ALA A 59 7.24 28.98 12.91
N ALA A 60 7.13 30.07 12.16
CA ALA A 60 8.21 31.05 12.05
C ALA A 60 8.59 31.39 13.48
N ALA A 61 9.80 31.02 13.87
CA ALA A 61 10.33 31.36 15.18
C ALA A 61 10.25 32.89 15.29
N ALA A 62 9.34 33.35 16.14
CA ALA A 62 9.16 34.73 16.56
C ALA A 62 9.14 34.74 18.08
#